data_AF-A0AAU4BDL9-F1
#
_entry.id   AF-A0AAU4BDL9-F1
#
_cell.length_a   1.000
_cell.length_b   1.000
_cell.length_c   1.000
_cell.angle_alpha   90.00
_cell.angle_beta   90.00
_cell.angle_gamma   90.00
#
_symmetry.space_group_name_H-M   'P 1'
#
loop_
_entity.id
_entity.type
_entity.pdbx_description
1 polymer ?
#
loop_
_entity_poly.entity_id
_entity_poly.type
_entity_poly.pdbx_seq_one_letter_code
_entity_poly.pdbx_strand_id
1 'polypeptide(L)'
;MTKSADAAPVAVGSGMWGEIQNHADRRRCYRLVPTGELVAKQRNQLDRLRERARWAGVAPVLDNGEGDVVERDGRYYDIVTYELELDATLAQIVAGPSLEQRLAAVATALRALPGWWGRVEGMIPAGADIAFSHGRPYLLELPAWGVPAVGTLLRAPERIPYLAPEVVRGAAEPDRAADVYALVVTALRCFLEPPSAEPERLLHWAAAGRAEDGPSRLPHWMLQVGAVTDTLAHLRGVLAAGHAERLAADPAEIADRLDHCREGMDPLAAVQRLREERNPERALHLAHTILLTDPSYELLVQAAELSYRDLHSPQPVEAWDLLERAVRLEQGRREAYMTQFALVSRFRRDLAGRLSDAVDPSFAERMDATVRTAFDHLPPDGADGKSAKAHDLAVYLLERGKATDANQAAYEWLTEKGRLAWWRFDLMIDYARSFMLLDRLDEAEAVAEKVRDGLRRVRANQSMGDAEIGAYGHRLNNLRHELRKRREEGS
;
A
#
# COMPACT_ATOMS: atom_id res chain seq x y z
N MET A 1 -24.94 48.27 -3.42
CA MET A 1 -23.75 47.43 -3.17
C MET A 1 -23.91 46.83 -1.79
N THR A 2 -24.43 45.60 -1.74
CA THR A 2 -24.57 44.79 -0.53
C THR A 2 -23.17 44.40 -0.05
N LYS A 3 -22.82 44.76 1.20
CA LYS A 3 -21.65 44.23 1.89
C LYS A 3 -21.78 42.70 1.90
N SER A 4 -20.87 42.01 1.22
CA SER A 4 -20.66 40.59 1.44
C SER A 4 -20.42 40.39 2.93
N ALA A 5 -21.10 39.44 3.55
CA ALA A 5 -20.81 39.05 4.92
C ALA A 5 -19.41 38.42 4.91
N ASP A 6 -18.39 39.16 5.36
CA ASP A 6 -17.03 38.64 5.56
C ASP A 6 -17.13 37.35 6.39
N ALA A 7 -16.73 36.22 5.82
CA ALA A 7 -16.73 34.94 6.52
C ALA A 7 -15.83 35.07 7.76
N ALA A 8 -16.33 34.66 8.93
CA ALA A 8 -15.57 34.76 10.17
C ALA A 8 -14.25 33.97 10.07
N PRO A 9 -13.14 34.49 10.63
CA PRO A 9 -11.86 33.79 10.62
C PRO A 9 -11.98 32.45 11.37
N VAL A 10 -11.48 31.39 10.76
CA VAL A 10 -11.51 30.02 11.28
C VAL A 10 -10.18 29.71 11.94
N ALA A 11 -10.23 29.24 13.18
CA ALA A 11 -9.06 28.73 13.89
C ALA A 11 -8.47 27.52 13.17
N VAL A 12 -7.18 27.58 12.90
CA VAL A 12 -6.44 26.57 12.13
C VAL A 12 -5.59 25.69 13.05
N GLY A 13 -5.04 26.26 14.13
CA GLY A 13 -4.30 25.54 15.15
C GLY A 13 -3.37 26.46 15.95
N SER A 14 -2.85 25.95 17.06
CA SER A 14 -1.92 26.71 17.92
C SER A 14 -0.49 26.56 17.44
N GLY A 15 0.14 27.69 17.11
CA GLY A 15 1.58 27.76 16.91
C GLY A 15 2.31 27.75 18.25
N MET A 16 3.65 27.80 18.24
CA MET A 16 4.42 27.94 19.47
C MET A 16 4.03 29.20 20.27
N TRP A 17 3.69 30.27 19.55
CA TRP A 17 3.16 31.51 20.10
C TRP A 17 1.87 31.89 19.38
N GLY A 18 0.79 32.13 20.12
CA GLY A 18 -0.51 32.45 19.56
C GLY A 18 -1.22 31.32 18.78
N GLU A 19 -2.34 31.68 18.17
CA GLU A 19 -3.21 30.81 17.37
C GLU A 19 -3.20 31.28 15.91
N ILE A 20 -3.07 30.36 14.97
CA ILE A 20 -3.15 30.62 13.54
C ILE A 20 -4.61 30.61 13.09
N GLN A 21 -4.98 31.60 12.29
CA GLN A 21 -6.32 31.75 11.74
C GLN A 21 -6.26 31.93 10.22
N ASN A 22 -7.20 31.29 9.53
CA ASN A 22 -7.44 31.52 8.12
C ASN A 22 -8.70 32.36 7.94
N HIS A 23 -8.69 33.26 6.95
CA HIS A 23 -9.85 34.06 6.61
C HIS A 23 -10.20 33.76 5.14
N ALA A 24 -11.29 33.02 4.90
CA ALA A 24 -11.60 32.48 3.56
C ALA A 24 -11.65 33.56 2.46
N ASP A 25 -12.07 34.78 2.79
CA ASP A 25 -12.20 35.89 1.85
C ASP A 25 -10.92 36.74 1.69
N ARG A 26 -9.92 36.57 2.55
CA ARG A 26 -8.67 37.33 2.50
C ARG A 26 -7.56 36.34 2.19
N ARG A 27 -6.86 36.51 1.07
CA ARG A 27 -5.67 35.73 0.67
C ARG A 27 -4.47 35.97 1.60
N ARG A 28 -4.68 35.80 2.90
CA ARG A 28 -3.78 36.16 4.00
C ARG A 28 -3.99 35.19 5.16
N CYS A 29 -2.90 34.85 5.81
CA CYS A 29 -2.88 34.09 7.06
C CYS A 29 -2.67 35.06 8.23
N TYR A 30 -3.32 34.79 9.36
CA TYR A 30 -3.21 35.61 10.57
C TYR A 30 -2.73 34.76 11.74
N ARG A 31 -1.99 35.36 12.65
CA ARG A 31 -1.68 34.79 13.96
C ARG A 31 -2.16 35.75 15.04
N LEU A 32 -2.99 35.26 15.94
CA LEU A 32 -3.47 35.98 17.10
C LEU A 32 -2.62 35.59 18.31
N VAL A 33 -1.81 36.52 18.82
CA VAL A 33 -1.01 36.30 20.03
C VAL A 33 -1.67 37.03 21.18
N PRO A 34 -2.13 36.34 22.25
CA PRO A 34 -2.73 37.02 23.39
C PRO A 34 -1.77 38.09 23.95
N THR A 35 -2.27 39.30 24.20
CA THR A 35 -1.42 40.42 24.63
C THR A 35 -0.70 40.12 25.96
N GLY A 36 -1.31 39.30 26.82
CA GLY A 36 -0.68 38.82 28.06
C GLY A 36 0.46 37.82 27.87
N GLU A 37 0.69 37.30 26.66
CA GLU A 37 1.85 36.44 26.34
C GLU A 37 3.09 37.25 25.97
N LEU A 38 2.93 38.50 25.49
CA LEU A 38 4.03 39.33 24.98
C LEU A 38 4.43 40.45 25.94
N VAL A 39 5.73 40.57 26.20
CA VAL A 39 6.32 41.75 26.84
C VAL A 39 6.62 42.85 25.82
N ALA A 40 6.78 44.10 26.27
CA ALA A 40 7.01 45.25 25.38
C ALA A 40 8.21 45.06 24.43
N LYS A 41 9.29 44.43 24.90
CA LYS A 41 10.47 44.10 24.06
C LYS A 41 10.12 43.19 22.88
N GLN A 42 9.23 42.22 23.07
CA GLN A 42 8.83 41.27 22.03
C GLN A 42 7.94 41.94 20.98
N ARG A 43 7.04 42.85 21.40
CA ARG A 43 6.25 43.66 20.46
C ARG A 43 7.12 44.51 19.54
N ASN A 44 8.14 45.19 20.09
CA ASN A 44 9.10 45.94 19.27
C ASN A 44 9.91 45.07 18.28
N GLN A 45 10.06 43.77 18.56
CA GLN A 45 10.71 42.84 17.63
C GLN A 45 9.77 42.43 16.48
N LEU A 46 8.44 42.41 16.68
CA LEU A 46 7.47 42.21 15.60
C LEU A 46 7.54 43.34 14.57
N ASP A 47 7.68 44.59 15.03
CA ASP A 47 7.81 45.73 14.13
C ASP A 47 9.01 45.60 13.19
N ARG A 48 10.14 45.11 13.70
CA ARG A 48 11.34 44.86 12.89
C ARG A 48 11.16 43.74 11.88
N LEU A 49 10.29 42.75 12.14
CA LEU A 49 10.00 41.70 11.17
C LEU A 49 9.26 42.21 9.95
N ARG A 50 8.44 43.26 10.10
CA ARG A 50 7.70 43.89 8.99
C ARG A 50 8.62 44.55 7.97
N GLU A 51 9.79 45.00 8.44
CA GLU A 51 10.81 45.67 7.62
C GLU A 51 11.78 44.68 6.94
N ARG A 52 11.64 43.38 7.21
CA ARG A 52 12.61 42.36 6.77
C ARG A 52 12.46 42.04 5.28
N ALA A 53 13.58 41.71 4.64
CA ALA A 53 13.60 41.25 3.25
C ALA A 53 12.81 39.93 3.09
N ARG A 54 12.07 39.81 1.99
CA ARG A 54 11.33 38.59 1.62
C ARG A 54 12.29 37.45 1.29
N TRP A 55 12.00 36.25 1.78
CA TRP A 55 12.79 35.06 1.51
C TRP A 55 11.94 33.87 1.08
N ALA A 56 12.49 33.02 0.21
CA ALA A 56 11.77 31.89 -0.34
C ALA A 56 11.40 30.84 0.72
N GLY A 57 10.12 30.58 0.98
CA GLY A 57 9.69 29.60 1.99
C GLY A 57 9.64 30.15 3.41
N VAL A 58 9.77 31.46 3.62
CA VAL A 58 9.40 32.14 4.86
C VAL A 58 8.30 33.15 4.51
N ALA A 59 7.18 33.11 5.20
CA ALA A 59 6.04 33.99 4.91
C ALA A 59 6.36 35.43 5.38
N PRO A 60 6.31 36.44 4.50
CA PRO A 60 6.55 37.83 4.89
C PRO A 60 5.48 38.33 5.87
N VAL A 61 5.88 39.08 6.89
CA VAL A 61 4.96 39.77 7.79
C VAL A 61 4.57 41.12 7.20
N LEU A 62 3.27 41.40 7.14
CA LEU A 62 2.73 42.67 6.63
C LEU A 62 2.54 43.69 7.76
N ASP A 63 2.75 44.96 7.40
CA ASP A 63 2.27 46.11 8.17
C ASP A 63 0.81 46.39 7.81
N ASN A 64 -0.08 46.39 8.80
CA ASN A 64 -1.52 46.57 8.61
C ASN A 64 -1.97 48.03 8.80
N GLY A 65 -1.11 48.95 9.23
CA GLY A 65 -1.39 50.39 9.32
C GLY A 65 -2.44 50.84 10.36
N GLU A 66 -3.38 49.99 10.79
CA GLU A 66 -4.41 50.29 11.80
C GLU A 66 -4.48 49.18 12.87
N GLY A 67 -4.22 49.54 14.13
CA GLY A 67 -4.57 48.79 15.34
C GLY A 67 -4.28 47.30 15.31
N ASP A 68 -3.05 46.91 15.63
CA ASP A 68 -2.60 45.51 15.73
C ASP A 68 -3.23 44.74 16.89
N VAL A 69 -4.30 45.23 17.53
CA VAL A 69 -4.93 44.61 18.67
C VAL A 69 -6.43 44.42 18.42
N VAL A 70 -6.91 43.18 18.54
CA VAL A 70 -8.35 42.85 18.50
C VAL A 70 -8.82 42.31 19.84
N GLU A 71 -10.01 42.70 20.25
CA GLU A 71 -10.73 42.09 21.36
C GLU A 71 -11.60 40.94 20.84
N ARG A 72 -11.44 39.74 21.41
CA ARG A 72 -12.26 38.56 21.14
C ARG A 72 -12.54 37.84 22.45
N ASP A 73 -13.82 37.56 22.71
CA ASP A 73 -14.27 36.87 23.92
C ASP A 73 -13.73 37.49 25.23
N GLY A 74 -13.65 38.83 25.28
CA GLY A 74 -13.13 39.59 26.43
C GLY A 74 -11.61 39.51 26.62
N ARG A 75 -10.86 39.06 25.62
CA ARG A 75 -9.38 39.00 25.61
C ARG A 75 -8.82 39.81 24.44
N TYR A 76 -7.68 40.46 24.68
CA TYR A 76 -6.98 41.24 23.68
C TYR A 76 -5.87 40.41 23.03
N TYR A 77 -5.71 40.54 21.72
CA TYR A 77 -4.74 39.79 20.92
C TYR A 77 -3.96 40.74 20.02
N ASP A 78 -2.63 40.64 20.04
CA ASP A 78 -1.74 41.21 19.03
C ASP A 78 -1.88 40.39 17.72
N ILE A 79 -2.11 41.04 16.58
CA ILE A 79 -2.32 40.40 15.27
C ILE A 79 -1.05 40.47 14.43
N VAL A 80 -0.54 39.30 14.02
CA VAL A 80 0.52 39.19 13.01
C VAL A 80 -0.11 38.71 11.71
N THR A 81 0.06 39.47 10.64
CA THR A 81 -0.50 39.14 9.31
C THR A 81 0.61 38.72 8.36
N TYR A 82 0.40 37.61 7.65
CA TYR A 82 1.35 37.07 6.70
C TYR A 82 0.87 37.24 5.27
N GLU A 83 1.79 37.62 4.37
CA GLU A 83 1.58 37.68 2.92
C GLU A 83 1.59 36.27 2.32
N LEU A 84 0.54 35.48 2.62
CA LEU A 84 0.43 34.09 2.18
C LEU A 84 -1.04 33.68 2.00
N GLU A 85 -1.38 33.09 0.85
CA GLU A 85 -2.65 32.41 0.62
C GLU A 85 -2.56 30.99 1.22
N LEU A 86 -3.20 30.81 2.37
CA LEU A 86 -3.11 29.57 3.15
C LEU A 86 -4.09 28.52 2.61
N ASP A 87 -3.55 27.41 2.09
CA ASP A 87 -4.35 26.22 1.78
C ASP A 87 -4.65 25.46 3.08
N ALA A 88 -3.60 25.11 3.83
CA ALA A 88 -3.67 24.43 5.12
C ALA A 88 -2.37 24.61 5.90
N THR A 89 -2.39 24.46 7.22
CA THR A 89 -1.15 24.28 8.01
C THR A 89 -0.74 22.81 8.07
N LEU A 90 0.53 22.55 8.40
CA LEU A 90 1.00 21.18 8.61
C LEU A 90 0.20 20.47 9.71
N ALA A 91 -0.19 21.18 10.77
CA ALA A 91 -1.07 20.64 11.81
C ALA A 91 -2.42 20.16 11.25
N GLN A 92 -3.06 20.93 10.36
CA GLN A 92 -4.32 20.51 9.72
C GLN A 92 -4.13 19.30 8.81
N ILE A 93 -3.05 19.27 8.02
CA ILE A 93 -2.76 18.14 7.14
C ILE A 93 -2.53 16.87 7.98
N VAL A 94 -1.74 16.97 9.06
CA VAL A 94 -1.47 15.85 9.98
C VAL A 94 -2.74 15.38 10.69
N ALA A 95 -3.67 16.29 11.03
CA ALA A 95 -4.96 15.92 11.60
C ALA A 95 -5.90 15.22 10.60
N GLY A 96 -5.79 15.54 9.30
CA GLY A 96 -6.64 14.99 8.23
C GLY A 96 -6.52 13.46 8.07
N PRO A 97 -7.44 12.79 7.36
CA PRO A 97 -7.51 11.31 7.34
C PRO A 97 -6.47 10.62 6.45
N SER A 98 -5.93 11.29 5.42
CA SER A 98 -5.04 10.66 4.43
C SER A 98 -3.60 10.56 4.94
N LEU A 99 -3.20 9.36 5.36
CA LEU A 99 -1.84 9.09 5.83
C LEU A 99 -0.76 9.44 4.80
N GLU A 100 -1.02 9.19 3.52
CA GLU A 100 -0.12 9.55 2.42
C GLU A 100 0.18 11.06 2.41
N GLN A 101 -0.88 11.88 2.51
CA GLN A 101 -0.76 13.33 2.53
C GLN A 101 -0.03 13.82 3.80
N ARG A 102 -0.29 13.18 4.96
CA ARG A 102 0.42 13.50 6.21
C ARG A 102 1.93 13.31 6.05
N LEU A 103 2.36 12.14 5.59
CA LEU A 103 3.78 11.80 5.44
C LEU A 103 4.45 12.70 4.40
N ALA A 104 3.81 12.91 3.24
CA ALA A 104 4.36 13.76 2.19
C ALA A 104 4.54 15.22 2.64
N ALA A 105 3.58 15.77 3.39
CA ALA A 105 3.67 17.13 3.92
C ALA A 105 4.80 17.27 4.95
N VAL A 106 4.92 16.31 5.88
CA VAL A 106 6.02 16.34 6.87
C VAL A 106 7.39 16.16 6.20
N ALA A 107 7.52 15.23 5.25
CA ALA A 107 8.75 15.06 4.47
C ALA A 107 9.13 16.35 3.72
N THR A 108 8.14 17.03 3.14
CA THR A 108 8.34 18.31 2.45
C THR A 108 8.80 19.42 3.41
N ALA A 109 8.22 19.50 4.62
CA ALA A 109 8.65 20.43 5.65
C ALA A 109 10.07 20.16 6.16
N LEU A 110 10.42 18.88 6.41
CA LEU A 110 11.77 18.45 6.78
C LEU A 110 12.81 18.85 5.74
N ARG A 111 12.51 18.70 4.44
CA ARG A 111 13.41 19.14 3.36
C ARG A 111 13.58 20.66 3.28
N ALA A 112 12.58 21.43 3.69
CA ALA A 112 12.66 22.88 3.72
C ALA A 112 13.49 23.42 4.92
N LEU A 113 13.60 22.62 5.98
CA LEU A 113 14.20 23.02 7.26
C LEU A 113 15.63 23.58 7.13
N PRO A 114 16.58 22.95 6.40
CA PRO A 114 17.91 23.51 6.23
C PRO A 114 17.93 24.90 5.55
N GLY A 115 16.97 25.15 4.66
CA GLY A 115 16.80 26.45 4.01
C GLY A 115 16.31 27.54 4.96
N TRP A 116 15.53 27.17 5.98
CA TRP A 116 15.09 28.07 7.04
C TRP A 116 16.21 28.39 8.03
N TRP A 117 17.04 27.40 8.40
CA TRP A 117 18.19 27.60 9.30
C TRP A 117 19.22 28.62 8.80
N GLY A 118 19.33 28.81 7.49
CA GLY A 118 20.20 29.85 6.92
C GLY A 118 19.67 31.27 7.06
N ARG A 119 18.47 31.44 7.65
CA ARG A 119 17.70 32.69 7.62
C ARG A 119 17.06 33.05 8.94
N VAL A 120 16.61 32.06 9.69
CA VAL A 120 15.92 32.20 10.97
C VAL A 120 16.68 31.42 12.03
N GLU A 121 16.88 32.04 13.18
CA GLU A 121 17.60 31.44 14.31
C GLU A 121 16.61 31.02 15.42
N GLY A 122 16.96 29.97 16.17
CA GLY A 122 16.26 29.58 17.40
C GLY A 122 14.77 29.34 17.25
N MET A 123 14.36 28.62 16.22
CA MET A 123 12.96 28.27 15.97
C MET A 123 12.52 27.12 16.90
N ILE A 124 11.20 26.93 16.99
CA ILE A 124 10.56 25.69 17.46
C ILE A 124 9.25 25.56 16.65
N PRO A 125 9.31 25.10 15.38
CA PRO A 125 8.15 25.15 14.51
C PRO A 125 7.14 24.08 14.93
N ALA A 126 6.07 24.48 15.63
CA ALA A 126 4.92 23.61 15.82
C ALA A 126 4.23 23.39 14.46
N GLY A 127 3.41 22.34 14.35
CA GLY A 127 2.74 22.03 13.08
C GLY A 127 1.90 23.20 12.52
N ALA A 128 1.35 24.07 13.37
CA ALA A 128 0.60 25.23 12.90
C ALA A 128 1.50 26.37 12.39
N ASP A 129 2.77 26.43 12.82
CA ASP A 129 3.74 27.44 12.39
C ASP A 129 4.22 27.22 10.95
N ILE A 130 3.87 26.10 10.32
CA ILE A 130 4.22 25.76 8.94
C ILE A 130 2.95 25.77 8.10
N ALA A 131 2.85 26.72 7.18
CA ALA A 131 1.75 26.87 6.25
C ALA A 131 2.09 26.25 4.89
N PHE A 132 1.10 25.64 4.24
CA PHE A 132 1.19 25.18 2.86
C PHE A 132 0.41 26.13 1.95
N SER A 133 1.06 26.50 0.84
CA SER A 133 0.46 27.28 -0.24
C SER A 133 0.94 26.71 -1.57
N HIS A 134 0.00 26.31 -2.42
CA HIS A 134 0.26 25.63 -3.69
C HIS A 134 1.22 24.44 -3.55
N GLY A 135 1.06 23.66 -2.48
CA GLY A 135 1.86 22.48 -2.17
C GLY A 135 3.29 22.75 -1.67
N ARG A 136 3.66 24.02 -1.41
CA ARG A 136 4.98 24.39 -0.86
C ARG A 136 4.89 24.81 0.60
N PRO A 137 5.86 24.44 1.44
CA PRO A 137 5.88 24.81 2.85
C PRO A 137 6.46 26.21 3.04
N TYR A 138 5.83 27.00 3.90
CA TYR A 138 6.25 28.32 4.33
C TYR A 138 6.27 28.38 5.85
N LEU A 139 7.39 28.82 6.41
CA LEU A 139 7.47 29.11 7.84
C LEU A 139 6.77 30.44 8.14
N LEU A 140 5.82 30.41 9.07
CA LEU A 140 5.18 31.59 9.66
C LEU A 140 6.07 32.14 10.78
N GLU A 141 7.19 32.77 10.42
CA GLU A 141 8.22 33.20 11.36
C GLU A 141 7.68 34.13 12.45
N LEU A 142 8.24 33.97 13.65
CA LEU A 142 8.26 34.94 14.74
C LEU A 142 9.70 35.10 15.22
N PRO A 143 10.04 36.20 15.92
CA PRO A 143 11.37 36.34 16.48
C PRO A 143 11.62 35.22 17.51
N ALA A 144 12.89 34.84 17.68
CA ALA A 144 13.32 33.83 18.66
C ALA A 144 13.10 34.32 20.10
N TRP A 145 11.87 34.20 20.57
CA TRP A 145 11.45 34.59 21.92
C TRP A 145 11.72 33.52 22.97
N GLY A 146 12.25 32.37 22.56
CA GLY A 146 12.40 31.21 23.43
C GLY A 146 11.06 30.51 23.67
N VAL A 147 11.02 29.77 24.77
CA VAL A 147 9.86 28.97 25.19
C VAL A 147 8.81 29.87 25.84
N PRO A 148 7.51 29.70 25.54
CA PRO A 148 6.44 30.39 26.27
C PRO A 148 6.49 30.10 27.78
N ALA A 149 6.04 31.05 28.59
CA ALA A 149 5.94 30.85 30.03
C ALA A 149 5.04 29.64 30.37
N VAL A 150 5.31 28.96 31.48
CA VAL A 150 4.56 27.74 31.90
C VAL A 150 3.05 27.98 31.91
N GLY A 151 2.58 29.10 32.45
CA GLY A 151 1.15 29.42 32.48
C GLY A 151 0.52 29.62 31.09
N THR A 152 1.32 29.92 30.06
CA THR A 152 0.89 29.94 28.66
C THR A 152 0.83 28.53 28.10
N LEU A 153 1.84 27.69 28.36
CA LEU A 153 1.85 26.28 27.95
C LEU A 153 0.69 25.49 28.56
N LEU A 154 0.34 25.74 29.83
CA LEU A 154 -0.79 25.07 30.49
C LEU A 154 -2.15 25.48 29.90
N ARG A 155 -2.25 26.67 29.30
CA ARG A 155 -3.47 27.15 28.62
C ARG A 155 -3.58 26.68 27.17
N ALA A 156 -2.48 26.26 26.57
CA ALA A 156 -2.37 25.74 25.21
C ALA A 156 -1.49 24.47 25.20
N PRO A 157 -1.94 23.38 25.85
CA PRO A 157 -1.14 22.18 26.09
C PRO A 157 -0.64 21.49 24.81
N GLU A 158 -1.30 21.72 23.68
CA GLU A 158 -0.91 21.22 22.36
C GLU A 158 0.49 21.68 21.91
N ARG A 159 1.03 22.76 22.50
CA ARG A 159 2.39 23.27 22.26
C ARG A 159 3.46 22.45 22.94
N ILE A 160 3.14 21.86 24.10
CA ILE A 160 4.10 21.21 25.00
C ILE A 160 4.91 20.12 24.29
N PRO A 161 4.31 19.23 23.47
CA PRO A 161 5.08 18.11 22.94
C PRO A 161 6.11 18.50 21.88
N TYR A 162 6.05 19.72 21.34
CA TYR A 162 7.06 20.22 20.40
C TYR A 162 8.34 20.70 21.09
N LEU A 163 8.35 20.79 22.42
CA LEU A 163 9.48 21.30 23.19
C LEU A 163 10.46 20.17 23.52
N ALA A 164 11.71 20.30 23.07
CA ALA A 164 12.77 19.35 23.40
C ALA A 164 13.04 19.30 24.92
N PRO A 165 13.45 18.15 25.49
CA PRO A 165 13.55 18.00 26.94
C PRO A 165 14.53 18.95 27.62
N GLU A 166 15.67 19.23 26.98
CA GLU A 166 16.65 20.22 27.44
C GLU A 166 16.12 21.65 27.40
N VAL A 167 15.26 21.98 26.43
CA VAL A 167 14.62 23.28 26.28
C VAL A 167 13.55 23.48 27.35
N VAL A 168 12.71 22.46 27.60
CA VAL A 168 11.72 22.49 28.70
C VAL A 168 12.39 22.63 30.08
N ARG A 169 13.55 21.98 30.26
CA ARG A 169 14.33 22.06 31.51
C ARG A 169 15.11 23.36 31.66
N GLY A 170 15.15 24.22 30.64
CA GLY A 170 15.97 25.44 30.63
C GLY A 170 17.47 25.18 30.61
N ALA A 171 17.90 24.00 30.17
CA ALA A 171 19.30 23.61 30.06
C ALA A 171 19.95 24.04 28.73
N ALA A 172 19.12 24.34 27.72
CA ALA A 172 19.53 24.83 26.42
C ALA A 172 18.52 25.86 25.89
N GLU A 173 19.02 26.81 25.10
CA GLU A 173 18.16 27.67 24.28
C GLU A 173 17.68 26.91 23.04
N PRO A 174 16.55 27.31 22.43
CA PRO A 174 16.10 26.72 21.16
C PRO A 174 17.14 26.90 20.06
N ASP A 175 17.38 25.83 19.32
CA ASP A 175 18.33 25.77 18.22
C ASP A 175 17.90 24.72 17.18
N ARG A 176 18.82 24.34 16.28
CA ARG A 176 18.53 23.36 15.23
C ARG A 176 18.14 21.98 15.79
N ALA A 177 18.66 21.57 16.95
CA ALA A 177 18.26 20.30 17.55
C ALA A 177 16.82 20.35 18.06
N ALA A 178 16.38 21.50 18.58
CA ALA A 178 14.99 21.73 18.96
C ALA A 178 14.06 21.74 17.72
N ASP A 179 14.53 22.29 16.60
CA ASP A 179 13.78 22.28 15.34
C ASP A 179 13.54 20.87 14.79
N VAL A 180 14.60 20.05 14.77
CA VAL A 180 14.49 18.64 14.37
C VAL A 180 13.54 17.91 15.31
N TYR A 181 13.66 18.13 16.62
CA TYR A 181 12.76 17.53 17.61
C TYR A 181 11.28 17.86 17.30
N ALA A 182 10.95 19.14 17.09
CA ALA A 182 9.57 19.57 16.82
C ALA A 182 8.98 18.94 15.53
N LEU A 183 9.78 18.84 14.46
CA LEU A 183 9.33 18.20 13.21
C LEU A 183 9.27 16.67 13.31
N VAL A 184 10.13 16.03 14.08
CA VAL A 184 10.04 14.58 14.36
C VAL A 184 8.81 14.25 15.20
N VAL A 185 8.43 15.11 16.16
CA VAL A 185 7.15 15.01 16.87
C VAL A 185 5.99 15.09 15.88
N THR A 186 6.04 16.04 14.94
CA THR A 186 5.03 16.14 13.87
C THR A 186 4.99 14.88 13.00
N ALA A 187 6.14 14.30 12.67
CA ALA A 187 6.23 13.05 11.91
C ALA A 187 5.62 11.88 12.67
N LEU A 188 5.86 11.76 13.98
CA LEU A 188 5.26 10.71 14.81
C LEU A 188 3.74 10.83 14.89
N ARG A 189 3.20 12.05 14.89
CA ARG A 189 1.75 12.31 14.86
C ARG A 189 1.05 11.87 13.56
N CYS A 190 1.81 11.59 12.50
CA CYS A 190 1.25 10.91 11.32
C CYS A 190 0.76 9.51 11.68
N PHE A 191 1.45 8.85 12.62
CA PHE A 191 1.23 7.44 13.00
C PHE A 191 0.53 7.27 14.34
N LEU A 192 0.66 8.22 15.27
CA LEU A 192 0.14 8.13 16.64
C LEU A 192 -0.81 9.28 16.94
N GLU A 193 -1.89 9.01 17.66
CA GLU A 193 -2.74 10.07 18.21
C GLU A 193 -1.98 10.81 19.32
N PRO A 194 -2.27 12.10 19.55
CA PRO A 194 -1.66 12.83 20.66
C PRO A 194 -2.02 12.19 22.01
N PRO A 195 -1.12 12.20 22.99
CA PRO A 195 -1.38 11.64 24.31
C PRO A 195 -2.53 12.39 25.01
N SER A 196 -3.53 11.64 25.50
CA SER A 196 -4.59 12.17 26.36
C SER A 196 -4.08 12.26 27.80
N ALA A 197 -3.46 13.39 28.16
CA ALA A 197 -2.98 13.65 29.51
C ALA A 197 -3.20 15.13 29.90
N GLU A 198 -3.33 15.37 31.20
CA GLU A 198 -3.41 16.72 31.75
C GLU A 198 -2.16 17.55 31.40
N PRO A 199 -2.29 18.87 31.19
CA PRO A 199 -1.19 19.74 30.76
C PRO A 199 0.08 19.64 31.62
N GLU A 200 -0.06 19.55 32.95
CA GLU A 200 1.06 19.42 33.88
C GLU A 200 1.81 18.09 33.68
N ARG A 201 1.07 17.03 33.38
CA ARG A 201 1.64 15.71 33.11
C ARG A 201 2.36 15.68 31.77
N LEU A 202 1.81 16.33 30.75
CA LEU A 202 2.48 16.51 29.46
C LEU A 202 3.80 17.27 29.63
N LEU A 203 3.81 18.34 30.43
CA LEU A 203 5.02 19.12 30.70
C LEU A 203 6.07 18.28 31.44
N HIS A 204 5.66 17.49 32.42
CA HIS A 204 6.56 16.57 33.12
C HIS A 204 7.16 15.52 32.16
N TRP A 205 6.35 14.96 31.25
CA TRP A 205 6.82 13.99 30.26
C TRP A 205 7.79 14.60 29.25
N ALA A 206 7.49 15.78 28.74
CA ALA A 206 8.38 16.52 27.85
C ALA A 206 9.73 16.81 28.55
N ALA A 207 9.71 17.30 29.79
CA ALA A 207 10.92 17.53 30.59
C ALA A 207 11.73 16.24 30.86
N ALA A 208 11.05 15.11 31.03
CA ALA A 208 11.65 13.80 31.26
C ALA A 208 12.13 13.12 29.96
N GLY A 209 11.89 13.69 28.78
CA GLY A 209 12.23 13.09 27.50
C GLY A 209 11.48 11.78 27.21
N ARG A 210 10.26 11.63 27.76
CA ARG A 210 9.42 10.48 27.41
C ARG A 210 8.80 10.72 26.04
N ALA A 211 9.05 9.79 25.11
CA ALA A 211 8.47 9.83 23.78
C ALA A 211 6.92 9.82 23.84
N GLU A 212 6.28 10.42 22.84
CA GLU A 212 4.82 10.33 22.67
C GLU A 212 4.42 8.86 22.45
N ASP A 213 3.83 8.21 23.46
CA ASP A 213 3.30 6.84 23.39
C ASP A 213 1.77 6.84 23.25
N GLY A 214 1.27 7.64 22.31
CA GLY A 214 -0.16 7.66 21.97
C GLY A 214 -0.63 6.38 21.27
N PRO A 215 -1.95 6.13 21.21
CA PRO A 215 -2.48 5.00 20.46
C PRO A 215 -2.19 5.14 18.95
N SER A 216 -2.01 4.01 18.28
CA SER A 216 -1.74 3.97 16.84
C SER A 216 -2.95 4.47 16.03
N ARG A 217 -2.68 5.33 15.05
CA ARG A 217 -3.62 5.76 13.98
C ARG A 217 -3.62 4.80 12.79
N LEU A 218 -2.65 3.88 12.75
CA LEU A 218 -2.46 2.97 11.64
C LEU A 218 -3.36 1.74 11.79
N PRO A 219 -3.94 1.24 10.68
CA PRO A 219 -4.51 -0.10 10.62
C PRO A 219 -3.49 -1.16 11.09
N HIS A 220 -4.00 -2.24 11.70
CA HIS A 220 -3.14 -3.28 12.28
C HIS A 220 -2.15 -3.89 11.28
N TRP A 221 -2.56 -4.08 10.02
CA TRP A 221 -1.69 -4.66 8.98
C TRP A 221 -0.47 -3.78 8.69
N MET A 222 -0.59 -2.45 8.75
CA MET A 222 0.55 -1.54 8.50
C MET A 222 1.63 -1.67 9.58
N LEU A 223 1.25 -2.08 10.79
CA LEU A 223 2.20 -2.37 11.88
C LEU A 223 3.01 -3.65 11.64
N GLN A 224 2.64 -4.46 10.64
CA GLN A 224 3.39 -5.65 10.24
C GLN A 224 4.38 -5.35 9.09
N VAL A 225 4.34 -4.14 8.52
CA VAL A 225 5.21 -3.71 7.42
C VAL A 225 6.54 -3.18 7.98
N GLY A 226 7.65 -3.78 7.55
CA GLY A 226 8.99 -3.42 8.04
C GLY A 226 9.33 -1.94 7.88
N ALA A 227 9.07 -1.35 6.71
CA ALA A 227 9.33 0.07 6.45
C ALA A 227 8.61 1.00 7.46
N VAL A 228 7.40 0.63 7.89
CA VAL A 228 6.62 1.38 8.87
C VAL A 228 7.22 1.23 10.27
N THR A 229 7.50 0.00 10.69
CA THR A 229 8.08 -0.26 12.02
C THR A 229 9.47 0.35 12.17
N ASP A 230 10.28 0.30 11.12
CA ASP A 230 11.64 0.85 11.10
C ASP A 230 11.62 2.38 11.16
N THR A 231 10.68 3.01 10.43
CA THR A 231 10.48 4.46 10.48
C THR A 231 10.02 4.91 11.85
N LEU A 232 9.04 4.22 12.46
CA LEU A 232 8.59 4.49 13.83
C LEU A 232 9.72 4.36 14.85
N ALA A 233 10.53 3.30 14.76
CA ALA A 233 11.67 3.07 15.63
C ALA A 233 12.73 4.18 15.45
N HIS A 234 13.01 4.58 14.21
CA HIS A 234 13.94 5.66 13.92
C HIS A 234 13.47 7.00 14.50
N LEU A 235 12.22 7.40 14.26
CA LEU A 235 11.68 8.66 14.79
C LEU A 235 11.69 8.68 16.33
N ARG A 236 11.31 7.57 16.98
CA ARG A 236 11.42 7.44 18.44
C ARG A 236 12.86 7.52 18.92
N GLY A 237 13.79 6.93 18.17
CA GLY A 237 15.23 7.04 18.43
C GLY A 237 15.71 8.49 18.40
N VAL A 238 15.31 9.27 17.38
CA VAL A 238 15.66 10.70 17.28
C VAL A 238 15.07 11.52 18.43
N LEU A 239 13.83 11.25 18.86
CA LEU A 239 13.25 11.93 20.02
C LEU A 239 13.96 11.57 21.33
N ALA A 240 14.38 10.32 21.50
CA ALA A 240 15.07 9.85 22.70
C ALA A 240 16.56 10.24 22.74
N ALA A 241 17.14 10.58 21.59
CA ALA A 241 18.54 10.95 21.44
C ALA A 241 18.93 12.17 22.29
N GLY A 242 20.22 12.33 22.56
CA GLY A 242 20.74 13.53 23.20
C GLY A 242 20.67 14.76 22.28
N HIS A 243 20.83 15.95 22.86
CA HIS A 243 20.88 17.21 22.11
C HIS A 243 21.90 17.19 20.95
N ALA A 244 23.14 16.75 21.23
CA ALA A 244 24.21 16.70 20.23
C ALA A 244 23.94 15.72 19.09
N GLU A 245 23.30 14.59 19.37
CA GLU A 245 22.93 13.60 18.35
C GLU A 245 21.79 14.11 17.46
N ARG A 246 20.78 14.77 18.07
CA ARG A 246 19.73 15.45 17.29
C ARG A 246 20.27 16.57 16.42
N LEU A 247 21.24 17.33 16.92
CA LEU A 247 21.90 18.38 16.15
C LEU A 247 22.64 17.81 14.91
N ALA A 248 23.13 16.58 14.99
CA ALA A 248 23.80 15.88 13.90
C ALA A 248 22.83 15.12 12.96
N ALA A 249 21.55 15.00 13.31
CA ALA A 249 20.57 14.31 12.49
C ALA A 249 20.27 15.11 11.21
N ASP A 250 20.25 14.43 10.06
CA ASP A 250 19.94 15.05 8.78
C ASP A 250 18.42 15.07 8.53
N PRO A 251 17.76 16.24 8.44
CA PRO A 251 16.34 16.32 8.11
C PRO A 251 15.99 15.67 6.77
N ALA A 252 16.90 15.69 5.79
CA ALA A 252 16.68 15.08 4.49
C ALA A 252 16.61 13.54 4.58
N GLU A 253 17.49 12.92 5.39
CA GLU A 253 17.43 11.48 5.64
C GLU A 253 16.10 11.08 6.30
N ILE A 254 15.63 11.87 7.28
CA ILE A 254 14.34 11.62 7.93
C ILE A 254 13.21 11.73 6.90
N ALA A 255 13.24 12.74 6.03
CA ALA A 255 12.24 12.91 4.97
C ALA A 255 12.23 11.74 3.97
N ASP A 256 13.40 11.26 3.55
CA ASP A 256 13.53 10.13 2.63
C ASP A 256 13.01 8.83 3.25
N ARG A 257 13.20 8.64 4.56
CA ARG A 257 12.59 7.52 5.30
C ARG A 257 11.07 7.61 5.34
N LEU A 258 10.50 8.82 5.52
CA LEU A 258 9.04 9.00 5.46
C LEU A 258 8.49 8.69 4.06
N ASP A 259 9.20 9.06 2.99
CA ASP A 259 8.80 8.70 1.63
C ASP A 259 8.90 7.20 1.36
N HIS A 260 9.98 6.55 1.79
CA HIS A 260 10.10 5.09 1.70
C HIS A 260 9.00 4.36 2.49
N CYS A 261 8.67 4.87 3.67
CA CYS A 261 7.57 4.38 4.50
C CYS A 261 6.23 4.50 3.75
N ARG A 262 5.98 5.63 3.09
CA ARG A 262 4.78 5.89 2.28
C ARG A 262 4.65 4.89 1.12
N GLU A 263 5.73 4.57 0.43
CA GLU A 263 5.73 3.53 -0.62
C GLU A 263 5.36 2.15 -0.06
N GLY A 264 5.83 1.82 1.14
CA GLY A 264 5.52 0.57 1.83
C GLY A 264 4.08 0.47 2.36
N MET A 265 3.30 1.55 2.31
CA MET A 265 1.90 1.58 2.76
C MET A 265 0.88 1.27 1.66
N ASP A 266 1.33 1.04 0.42
CA ASP A 266 0.47 0.45 -0.59
C ASP A 266 0.30 -1.07 -0.32
N PRO A 267 -0.93 -1.58 -0.18
CA PRO A 267 -1.19 -2.99 0.12
C PRO A 267 -0.50 -3.99 -0.82
N LEU A 268 -0.54 -3.74 -2.13
CA LEU A 268 0.01 -4.64 -3.14
C LEU A 268 1.54 -4.59 -3.10
N ALA A 269 2.11 -3.39 -3.01
CA ALA A 269 3.55 -3.19 -2.89
C ALA A 269 4.11 -3.82 -1.61
N ALA A 270 3.41 -3.70 -0.48
CA ALA A 270 3.82 -4.28 0.79
C ALA A 270 3.90 -5.82 0.72
N VAL A 271 2.87 -6.45 0.15
CA VAL A 271 2.83 -7.91 -0.05
C VAL A 271 3.86 -8.36 -1.09
N GLN A 272 4.01 -7.60 -2.18
CA GLN A 272 4.98 -7.89 -3.24
C GLN A 272 6.42 -7.80 -2.73
N ARG A 273 6.76 -6.81 -1.89
CA ARG A 273 8.09 -6.69 -1.29
C ARG A 273 8.43 -7.92 -0.44
N LEU A 274 7.50 -8.40 0.40
CA LEU A 274 7.72 -9.63 1.19
C LEU A 274 7.89 -10.88 0.30
N ARG A 275 7.16 -10.93 -0.83
CA ARG A 275 7.32 -11.98 -1.84
C ARG A 275 8.73 -11.95 -2.45
N GLU A 276 9.23 -10.77 -2.82
CA GLU A 276 10.56 -10.56 -3.40
C GLU A 276 11.70 -10.85 -2.42
N GLU A 277 11.50 -10.56 -1.13
CA GLU A 277 12.38 -10.93 -0.02
C GLU A 277 12.38 -12.45 0.28
N ARG A 278 11.66 -13.24 -0.53
CA ARG A 278 11.52 -14.70 -0.40
C ARG A 278 10.91 -15.12 0.93
N ASN A 279 9.95 -14.34 1.43
CA ASN A 279 9.16 -14.67 2.62
C ASN A 279 7.67 -14.81 2.29
N PRO A 280 7.28 -15.83 1.50
CA PRO A 280 5.91 -15.98 1.00
C PRO A 280 4.89 -16.25 2.12
N GLU A 281 5.32 -16.84 3.24
CA GLU A 281 4.47 -17.08 4.41
C GLU A 281 4.04 -15.77 5.07
N ARG A 282 4.99 -14.86 5.29
CA ARG A 282 4.67 -13.51 5.81
C ARG A 282 3.89 -12.68 4.79
N ALA A 283 4.22 -12.79 3.50
CA ALA A 283 3.49 -12.10 2.44
C ALA A 283 2.02 -12.54 2.41
N LEU A 284 1.75 -13.85 2.49
CA LEU A 284 0.39 -14.39 2.53
C LEU A 284 -0.34 -13.95 3.80
N HIS A 285 0.31 -14.04 4.97
CA HIS A 285 -0.29 -13.59 6.22
C HIS A 285 -0.66 -12.10 6.20
N LEU A 286 0.23 -11.25 5.66
CA LEU A 286 -0.04 -9.82 5.49
C LEU A 286 -1.23 -9.60 4.55
N ALA A 287 -1.25 -10.29 3.40
CA ALA A 287 -2.36 -10.22 2.45
C ALA A 287 -3.70 -10.57 3.11
N HIS A 288 -3.76 -11.66 3.89
CA HIS A 288 -4.98 -12.01 4.65
C HIS A 288 -5.38 -10.91 5.62
N THR A 289 -4.43 -10.35 6.35
CA THR A 289 -4.71 -9.30 7.34
C THR A 289 -5.29 -8.05 6.66
N ILE A 290 -4.76 -7.67 5.49
CA ILE A 290 -5.29 -6.54 4.70
C ILE A 290 -6.70 -6.87 4.19
N LEU A 291 -6.91 -8.06 3.61
CA LEU A 291 -8.18 -8.51 3.04
C LEU A 291 -9.34 -8.56 4.05
N LEU A 292 -9.06 -8.54 5.36
CA LEU A 292 -10.09 -8.40 6.40
C LEU A 292 -10.70 -6.99 6.45
N THR A 293 -9.93 -5.97 6.09
CA THR A 293 -10.35 -4.56 6.16
C THR A 293 -10.61 -3.94 4.80
N ASP A 294 -9.85 -4.33 3.78
CA ASP A 294 -9.90 -3.75 2.44
C ASP A 294 -9.74 -4.85 1.36
N PRO A 295 -10.84 -5.50 0.96
CA PRO A 295 -10.81 -6.53 -0.08
C PRO A 295 -10.62 -5.89 -1.47
N SER A 296 -9.52 -6.23 -2.15
CA SER A 296 -9.28 -5.83 -3.54
C SER A 296 -9.07 -7.02 -4.45
N TYR A 297 -9.41 -6.87 -5.74
CA TYR A 297 -9.30 -7.94 -6.73
C TYR A 297 -7.85 -8.38 -6.90
N GLU A 298 -6.95 -7.41 -7.09
CA GLU A 298 -5.52 -7.64 -7.28
C GLU A 298 -4.90 -8.39 -6.10
N LEU A 299 -5.26 -8.00 -4.87
CA LEU A 299 -4.71 -8.62 -3.68
C LEU A 299 -5.24 -10.04 -3.48
N LEU A 300 -6.51 -10.30 -3.81
CA LEU A 300 -7.08 -11.65 -3.79
C LEU A 300 -6.35 -12.58 -4.78
N VAL A 301 -6.08 -12.11 -6.00
CA VAL A 301 -5.33 -12.88 -6.99
C VAL A 301 -3.89 -13.11 -6.53
N GLN A 302 -3.21 -12.09 -6.02
CA GLN A 302 -1.83 -12.20 -5.52
C GLN A 302 -1.73 -13.14 -4.31
N ALA A 303 -2.66 -13.06 -3.36
CA ALA A 303 -2.74 -13.96 -2.21
C ALA A 303 -2.97 -15.42 -2.64
N ALA A 304 -3.81 -15.64 -3.65
CA ALA A 304 -4.00 -16.97 -4.22
C ALA A 304 -2.71 -17.51 -4.84
N GLU A 305 -1.99 -16.70 -5.64
CA GLU A 305 -0.72 -17.13 -6.20
C GLU A 305 0.31 -17.49 -5.13
N LEU A 306 0.41 -16.66 -4.08
CA LEU A 306 1.29 -16.93 -2.94
C LEU A 306 0.97 -18.29 -2.32
N SER A 307 -0.31 -18.58 -2.05
CA SER A 307 -0.72 -19.78 -1.33
C SER A 307 -0.48 -21.09 -2.08
N TYR A 308 -0.51 -21.12 -3.42
CA TYR A 308 -0.29 -22.36 -4.18
C TYR A 308 1.03 -22.45 -4.96
N ARG A 309 1.67 -21.32 -5.31
CA ARG A 309 2.92 -21.33 -6.09
C ARG A 309 4.16 -21.16 -5.23
N ASP A 310 4.10 -20.29 -4.24
CA ASP A 310 5.31 -19.76 -3.60
C ASP A 310 5.57 -20.41 -2.23
N LEU A 311 4.54 -20.91 -1.55
CA LEU A 311 4.71 -21.65 -0.31
C LEU A 311 5.43 -22.99 -0.51
N HIS A 312 6.24 -23.37 0.49
CA HIS A 312 6.87 -24.70 0.54
C HIS A 312 5.83 -25.82 0.64
N SER A 313 4.72 -25.57 1.35
CA SER A 313 3.55 -26.44 1.41
C SER A 313 2.37 -25.74 0.73
N PRO A 314 2.06 -26.06 -0.54
CA PRO A 314 0.96 -25.42 -1.26
C PRO A 314 -0.39 -25.64 -0.57
N GLN A 315 -1.21 -24.58 -0.57
CA GLN A 315 -2.56 -24.57 -0.02
C GLN A 315 -3.60 -24.34 -1.13
N PRO A 316 -3.84 -25.34 -2.00
CA PRO A 316 -4.65 -25.15 -3.20
C PRO A 316 -6.13 -24.86 -2.91
N VAL A 317 -6.67 -25.31 -1.77
CA VAL A 317 -8.05 -25.01 -1.35
C VAL A 317 -8.22 -23.55 -0.97
N GLU A 318 -7.25 -22.98 -0.25
CA GLU A 318 -7.23 -21.56 0.10
C GLU A 318 -7.09 -20.69 -1.16
N ALA A 319 -6.18 -21.06 -2.06
CA ALA A 319 -6.05 -20.39 -3.36
C ALA A 319 -7.38 -20.39 -4.14
N TRP A 320 -8.12 -21.50 -4.12
CA TRP A 320 -9.42 -21.60 -4.78
C TRP A 320 -10.45 -20.63 -4.18
N ASP A 321 -10.60 -20.59 -2.84
CA ASP A 321 -11.53 -19.67 -2.17
C ASP A 321 -11.19 -18.20 -2.47
N LEU A 322 -9.91 -17.83 -2.40
CA LEU A 322 -9.44 -16.48 -2.73
C LEU A 322 -9.79 -16.09 -4.16
N LEU A 323 -9.64 -17.01 -5.12
CA LEU A 323 -9.97 -16.75 -6.52
C LEU A 323 -11.48 -16.69 -6.77
N GLU A 324 -12.29 -17.53 -6.11
CA GLU A 324 -13.74 -17.41 -6.16
C GLU A 324 -14.23 -16.07 -5.61
N ARG A 325 -13.56 -15.53 -4.58
CA ARG A 325 -13.82 -14.18 -4.07
C ARG A 325 -13.41 -13.12 -5.08
N ALA A 326 -12.24 -13.26 -5.74
CA ALA A 326 -11.80 -12.33 -6.77
C ALA A 326 -12.78 -12.26 -7.95
N VAL A 327 -13.20 -13.41 -8.47
CA VAL A 327 -14.19 -13.51 -9.56
C VAL A 327 -15.53 -12.90 -9.15
N ARG A 328 -15.99 -13.12 -7.90
CA ARG A 328 -17.22 -12.48 -7.40
C ARG A 328 -17.11 -10.96 -7.33
N LEU A 329 -15.94 -10.43 -7.01
CA LEU A 329 -15.69 -9.00 -6.92
C LEU A 329 -15.68 -8.36 -8.33
N GLU A 330 -14.97 -8.97 -9.28
CA GLU A 330 -14.85 -8.46 -10.66
C GLU A 330 -14.92 -9.58 -11.71
N GLN A 331 -16.14 -9.91 -12.13
CA GLN A 331 -16.41 -11.00 -13.10
C GLN A 331 -15.83 -10.77 -14.50
N GLY A 332 -15.56 -9.51 -14.87
CA GLY A 332 -15.06 -9.17 -16.21
C GLY A 332 -13.56 -9.38 -16.40
N ARG A 333 -12.82 -9.62 -15.31
CA ARG A 333 -11.36 -9.66 -15.33
C ARG A 333 -10.84 -11.09 -15.45
N ARG A 334 -9.87 -11.27 -16.35
CA ARG A 334 -9.42 -12.60 -16.82
C ARG A 334 -8.37 -13.22 -15.92
N GLU A 335 -7.63 -12.42 -15.16
CA GLU A 335 -6.48 -12.84 -14.38
C GLU A 335 -6.87 -13.88 -13.32
N ALA A 336 -7.99 -13.68 -12.62
CA ALA A 336 -8.49 -14.65 -11.65
C ALA A 336 -8.86 -15.97 -12.32
N TYR A 337 -9.53 -15.94 -13.48
CA TYR A 337 -9.86 -17.15 -14.24
C TYR A 337 -8.62 -17.88 -14.75
N MET A 338 -7.64 -17.16 -15.29
CA MET A 338 -6.36 -17.73 -15.71
C MET A 338 -5.67 -18.45 -14.55
N THR A 339 -5.66 -17.81 -13.37
CA THR A 339 -5.08 -18.39 -12.16
C THR A 339 -5.88 -19.57 -11.62
N GLN A 340 -7.22 -19.56 -11.70
CA GLN A 340 -8.08 -20.71 -11.36
C GLN A 340 -7.78 -21.91 -12.26
N PHE A 341 -7.67 -21.68 -13.57
CA PHE A 341 -7.37 -22.73 -14.52
C PHE A 341 -5.99 -23.34 -14.22
N ALA A 342 -4.96 -22.51 -14.02
CA ALA A 342 -3.63 -22.99 -13.68
C ALA A 342 -3.60 -23.79 -12.36
N LEU A 343 -4.33 -23.34 -11.34
CA LEU A 343 -4.46 -24.01 -10.06
C LEU A 343 -5.06 -25.42 -10.22
N VAL A 344 -6.19 -25.53 -10.93
CA VAL A 344 -6.85 -26.83 -11.13
C VAL A 344 -5.99 -27.76 -11.97
N SER A 345 -5.40 -27.30 -13.08
CA SER A 345 -4.56 -28.13 -13.94
C SER A 345 -3.38 -28.75 -13.18
N ARG A 346 -2.79 -28.00 -12.23
CA ARG A 346 -1.65 -28.44 -11.42
C ARG A 346 -2.05 -29.30 -10.22
N PHE A 347 -3.05 -28.89 -9.45
CA PHE A 347 -3.41 -29.54 -8.17
C PHE A 347 -4.68 -30.39 -8.25
N ARG A 348 -5.14 -30.76 -9.46
CA ARG A 348 -6.36 -31.54 -9.69
C ARG A 348 -6.58 -32.73 -8.76
N ARG A 349 -5.56 -33.56 -8.50
CA ARG A 349 -5.67 -34.74 -7.62
C ARG A 349 -5.74 -34.36 -6.15
N ASP A 350 -4.98 -33.35 -5.74
CA ASP A 350 -4.97 -32.88 -4.35
C ASP A 350 -6.26 -32.14 -4.00
N LEU A 351 -6.75 -31.32 -4.93
CA LEU A 351 -8.06 -30.68 -4.83
C LEU A 351 -9.17 -31.73 -4.80
N ALA A 352 -9.19 -32.67 -5.75
CA ALA A 352 -10.21 -33.71 -5.79
C ALA A 352 -10.17 -34.60 -4.53
N GLY A 353 -9.00 -35.00 -4.03
CA GLY A 353 -8.85 -35.85 -2.85
C GLY A 353 -9.19 -35.13 -1.54
N ARG A 354 -8.60 -33.96 -1.28
CA ARG A 354 -8.85 -33.21 -0.03
C ARG A 354 -10.27 -32.66 0.07
N LEU A 355 -10.94 -32.46 -1.07
CA LEU A 355 -12.31 -31.94 -1.12
C LEU A 355 -13.36 -33.07 -1.22
N SER A 356 -13.00 -34.24 -1.78
CA SER A 356 -13.78 -35.49 -1.71
C SER A 356 -14.04 -35.91 -0.26
N ASP A 357 -13.03 -35.77 0.61
CA ASP A 357 -13.15 -36.10 2.03
C ASP A 357 -13.95 -35.05 2.81
N ALA A 358 -14.20 -33.86 2.22
CA ALA A 358 -14.82 -32.74 2.90
C ALA A 358 -16.34 -32.59 2.63
N VAL A 359 -16.87 -32.60 1.38
CA VAL A 359 -18.32 -32.34 1.12
C VAL A 359 -18.84 -32.81 -0.28
N ASP A 360 -20.10 -33.30 -0.32
CA ASP A 360 -21.19 -33.34 -1.35
C ASP A 360 -20.88 -33.36 -2.88
N PRO A 361 -21.53 -34.24 -3.69
CA PRO A 361 -21.57 -34.22 -5.16
C PRO A 361 -21.67 -32.82 -5.82
N SER A 362 -22.37 -31.87 -5.21
CA SER A 362 -22.51 -30.48 -5.68
C SER A 362 -21.19 -29.70 -5.81
N PHE A 363 -20.13 -30.09 -5.09
CA PHE A 363 -18.83 -29.42 -5.19
C PHE A 363 -18.08 -29.81 -6.46
N ALA A 364 -18.15 -31.08 -6.84
CA ALA A 364 -17.48 -31.59 -8.03
C ALA A 364 -18.08 -30.97 -9.31
N GLU A 365 -19.39 -30.77 -9.32
CA GLU A 365 -20.10 -30.02 -10.36
C GLU A 365 -19.69 -28.54 -10.41
N ARG A 366 -19.53 -27.89 -9.25
CA ARG A 366 -19.02 -26.51 -9.17
C ARG A 366 -17.61 -26.39 -9.73
N MET A 367 -16.69 -27.31 -9.39
CA MET A 367 -15.35 -27.31 -9.99
C MET A 367 -15.41 -27.48 -11.50
N ASP A 368 -16.21 -28.43 -12.01
CA ASP A 368 -16.33 -28.68 -13.45
C ASP A 368 -16.86 -27.42 -14.17
N ALA A 369 -17.85 -26.74 -13.59
CA ALA A 369 -18.39 -25.48 -14.10
C ALA A 369 -17.36 -24.34 -14.06
N THR A 370 -16.63 -24.20 -12.96
CA THR A 370 -15.61 -23.15 -12.81
C THR A 370 -14.43 -23.39 -13.75
N VAL A 371 -13.96 -24.63 -13.95
CA VAL A 371 -12.87 -24.93 -14.90
C VAL A 371 -13.29 -24.59 -16.33
N ARG A 372 -14.51 -24.95 -16.73
CA ARG A 372 -15.04 -24.60 -18.06
C ARG A 372 -15.16 -23.09 -18.21
N THR A 373 -15.74 -22.42 -17.22
CA THR A 373 -15.87 -20.96 -17.21
C THR A 373 -14.50 -20.29 -17.30
N ALA A 374 -13.53 -20.75 -16.51
CA ALA A 374 -12.18 -20.22 -16.50
C ALA A 374 -11.48 -20.42 -17.85
N PHE A 375 -11.60 -21.61 -18.44
CA PHE A 375 -11.11 -21.90 -19.78
C PHE A 375 -11.75 -20.99 -20.83
N ASP A 376 -13.05 -20.73 -20.72
CA ASP A 376 -13.78 -19.89 -21.66
C ASP A 376 -13.36 -18.42 -21.65
N HIS A 377 -12.81 -17.95 -20.51
CA HIS A 377 -12.27 -16.60 -20.36
C HIS A 377 -10.81 -16.45 -20.80
N LEU A 378 -10.12 -17.55 -21.12
CA LEU A 378 -8.76 -17.50 -21.66
C LEU A 378 -8.76 -16.83 -23.06
N PRO A 379 -7.68 -16.11 -23.42
CA PRO A 379 -7.52 -15.62 -24.79
C PRO A 379 -7.47 -16.80 -25.77
N PRO A 380 -7.90 -16.64 -27.05
CA PRO A 380 -7.93 -17.76 -27.99
C PRO A 380 -6.52 -18.31 -28.30
N ASP A 381 -5.56 -17.41 -28.49
CA ASP A 381 -4.18 -17.70 -28.89
C ASP A 381 -3.17 -17.20 -27.84
N GLY A 382 -1.91 -17.66 -27.97
CA GLY A 382 -0.80 -17.31 -27.08
C GLY A 382 -0.43 -18.44 -26.10
N ALA A 383 0.66 -18.25 -25.36
CA ALA A 383 1.18 -19.26 -24.42
C ALA A 383 0.18 -19.59 -23.30
N ASP A 384 -0.63 -18.61 -22.89
CA ASP A 384 -1.68 -18.75 -21.88
C ASP A 384 -3.10 -18.80 -22.49
N GLY A 385 -3.20 -19.04 -23.80
CA GLY A 385 -4.47 -19.10 -24.51
C GLY A 385 -5.16 -20.47 -24.47
N LYS A 386 -6.43 -20.49 -24.87
CA LYS A 386 -7.26 -21.70 -24.97
C LYS A 386 -6.60 -22.78 -25.80
N SER A 387 -5.99 -22.41 -26.94
CA SER A 387 -5.29 -23.38 -27.77
C SER A 387 -4.18 -24.09 -26.99
N ALA A 388 -3.29 -23.36 -26.33
CA ALA A 388 -2.20 -23.95 -25.52
C ALA A 388 -2.72 -24.77 -24.32
N LYS A 389 -3.85 -24.36 -23.73
CA LYS A 389 -4.44 -24.97 -22.52
C LYS A 389 -5.46 -26.07 -22.78
N ALA A 390 -5.80 -26.35 -24.04
CA ALA A 390 -6.79 -27.37 -24.40
C ALA A 390 -6.39 -28.78 -23.92
N HIS A 391 -5.09 -29.10 -23.90
CA HIS A 391 -4.57 -30.33 -23.33
C HIS A 391 -4.92 -30.46 -21.84
N ASP A 392 -4.68 -29.41 -21.06
CA ASP A 392 -4.94 -29.40 -19.62
C ASP A 392 -6.44 -29.62 -19.31
N LEU A 393 -7.33 -28.99 -20.10
CA LEU A 393 -8.78 -29.19 -19.99
C LEU A 393 -9.19 -30.63 -20.32
N ALA A 394 -8.65 -31.21 -21.40
CA ALA A 394 -8.95 -32.57 -21.80
C ALA A 394 -8.51 -33.59 -20.74
N VAL A 395 -7.30 -33.43 -20.19
CA VAL A 395 -6.79 -34.27 -19.10
C VAL A 395 -7.69 -34.16 -17.87
N TYR A 396 -8.09 -32.94 -17.48
CA TYR A 396 -9.00 -32.73 -16.36
C TYR A 396 -10.32 -33.50 -16.55
N LEU A 397 -10.97 -33.36 -17.71
CA LEU A 397 -12.24 -34.04 -18.00
C LEU A 397 -12.10 -35.57 -18.03
N LEU A 398 -11.00 -36.10 -18.57
CA LEU A 398 -10.71 -37.53 -18.58
C LEU A 398 -10.55 -38.09 -17.16
N GLU A 399 -9.80 -37.40 -16.29
CA GLU A 399 -9.61 -37.83 -14.90
C GLU A 399 -10.90 -37.75 -14.08
N ARG A 400 -11.83 -36.86 -14.45
CA ARG A 400 -13.19 -36.77 -13.87
C ARG A 400 -14.16 -37.83 -14.41
N GLY A 401 -13.72 -38.70 -15.32
CA GLY A 401 -14.56 -39.72 -15.95
C GLY A 401 -15.52 -39.19 -17.02
N LYS A 402 -15.38 -37.92 -17.42
CA LYS A 402 -16.24 -37.25 -18.40
C LYS A 402 -15.68 -37.43 -19.82
N ALA A 403 -15.57 -38.69 -20.25
CA ALA A 403 -14.93 -39.05 -21.51
C ALA A 403 -15.59 -38.42 -22.75
N THR A 404 -16.93 -38.27 -22.75
CA THR A 404 -17.68 -37.59 -23.83
C THR A 404 -17.29 -36.13 -23.96
N ASP A 405 -17.24 -35.42 -22.82
CA ASP A 405 -16.87 -34.00 -22.78
C ASP A 405 -15.42 -33.79 -23.20
N ALA A 406 -14.51 -34.65 -22.73
CA ALA A 406 -13.10 -34.61 -23.11
C ALA A 406 -12.92 -34.83 -24.62
N ASN A 407 -13.68 -35.78 -25.21
CA ASN A 407 -13.66 -36.05 -26.64
C ASN A 407 -14.08 -34.83 -27.45
N GLN A 408 -15.19 -34.19 -27.07
CA GLN A 408 -15.71 -33.00 -27.74
C GLN A 408 -14.74 -31.82 -27.62
N ALA A 409 -14.25 -31.53 -26.41
CA ALA A 409 -13.30 -30.44 -26.17
C ALA A 409 -11.99 -30.65 -26.96
N ALA A 410 -11.44 -31.87 -26.95
CA ALA A 410 -10.24 -32.16 -27.72
C ALA A 410 -10.48 -32.04 -29.23
N TYR A 411 -11.62 -32.51 -29.75
CA TYR A 411 -11.97 -32.39 -31.16
C TYR A 411 -12.07 -30.93 -31.62
N GLU A 412 -12.69 -30.06 -30.82
CA GLU A 412 -12.83 -28.63 -31.11
C GLU A 412 -11.46 -27.97 -31.31
N TRP A 413 -10.51 -28.22 -30.40
CA TRP A 413 -9.17 -27.61 -30.43
C TRP A 413 -8.14 -28.36 -31.29
N LEU A 414 -8.48 -29.55 -31.78
CA LEU A 414 -7.72 -30.25 -32.82
C LEU A 414 -8.17 -29.84 -34.22
N THR A 415 -9.35 -29.25 -34.40
CA THR A 415 -9.89 -28.94 -35.73
C THR A 415 -9.66 -27.48 -36.09
N GLU A 416 -8.50 -27.19 -36.68
CA GLU A 416 -8.17 -25.85 -37.18
C GLU A 416 -8.57 -25.72 -38.66
N LYS A 417 -9.50 -24.80 -38.98
CA LYS A 417 -9.98 -24.54 -40.36
C LYS A 417 -10.42 -25.80 -41.12
N GLY A 418 -11.08 -26.73 -40.41
CA GLY A 418 -11.56 -27.99 -40.98
C GLY A 418 -10.47 -29.04 -41.21
N ARG A 419 -9.24 -28.83 -40.72
CA ARG A 419 -8.15 -29.82 -40.75
C ARG A 419 -7.76 -30.21 -39.34
N LEU A 420 -7.48 -31.49 -39.16
CA LEU A 420 -6.97 -32.01 -37.89
C LEU A 420 -5.50 -31.58 -37.70
N ALA A 421 -5.22 -30.86 -36.62
CA ALA A 421 -3.91 -30.42 -36.18
C ALA A 421 -3.11 -31.60 -35.61
N TRP A 422 -2.70 -32.51 -36.50
CA TRP A 422 -2.04 -33.77 -36.16
C TRP A 422 -0.70 -33.61 -35.42
N TRP A 423 -0.09 -32.43 -35.48
CA TRP A 423 1.16 -32.11 -34.79
C TRP A 423 0.98 -31.84 -33.29
N ARG A 424 -0.26 -31.67 -32.81
CA ARG A 424 -0.60 -31.51 -31.39
C ARG A 424 -0.67 -32.86 -30.69
N PHE A 425 0.50 -33.50 -30.52
CA PHE A 425 0.59 -34.87 -30.04
C PHE A 425 0.00 -35.09 -28.64
N ASP A 426 0.18 -34.12 -27.74
CA ASP A 426 -0.43 -34.08 -26.41
C ASP A 426 -1.96 -34.27 -26.47
N LEU A 427 -2.64 -33.40 -27.20
CA LEU A 427 -4.09 -33.37 -27.31
C LEU A 427 -4.62 -34.54 -28.15
N MET A 428 -3.89 -34.96 -29.19
CA MET A 428 -4.23 -36.15 -29.98
C MET A 428 -4.20 -37.44 -29.15
N ILE A 429 -3.24 -37.57 -28.23
CA ILE A 429 -3.17 -38.72 -27.31
C ILE A 429 -4.38 -38.71 -26.36
N ASP A 430 -4.76 -37.55 -25.82
CA ASP A 430 -5.94 -37.45 -24.96
C ASP A 430 -7.24 -37.67 -25.72
N TYR A 431 -7.31 -37.24 -26.98
CA TYR A 431 -8.41 -37.53 -27.87
C TYR A 431 -8.55 -39.04 -28.13
N ALA A 432 -7.45 -39.74 -28.41
CA ALA A 432 -7.44 -41.20 -28.52
C ALA A 432 -7.87 -41.88 -27.21
N ARG A 433 -7.39 -41.38 -26.07
CA ARG A 433 -7.77 -41.88 -24.74
C ARG A 433 -9.26 -41.71 -24.46
N SER A 434 -9.85 -40.59 -24.87
CA SER A 434 -11.29 -40.36 -24.72
C SER A 434 -12.12 -41.40 -25.48
N PHE A 435 -11.73 -41.78 -26.71
CA PHE A 435 -12.38 -42.87 -27.45
C PHE A 435 -12.27 -44.21 -26.73
N MET A 436 -11.09 -44.53 -26.20
CA MET A 436 -10.89 -45.76 -25.43
C MET A 436 -11.82 -45.83 -24.21
N LEU A 437 -11.99 -44.72 -23.48
CA LEU A 437 -12.88 -44.65 -22.32
C LEU A 437 -14.37 -44.73 -22.71
N LEU A 438 -14.72 -44.37 -23.95
CA LEU A 438 -16.06 -44.50 -24.53
C LEU A 438 -16.30 -45.87 -25.20
N ASP A 439 -15.39 -46.83 -25.03
CA ASP A 439 -15.42 -48.17 -25.65
C ASP A 439 -15.37 -48.16 -27.19
N ARG A 440 -14.83 -47.09 -27.77
CA ARG A 440 -14.63 -46.89 -29.21
C ARG A 440 -13.19 -47.25 -29.59
N LEU A 441 -12.86 -48.53 -29.43
CA LEU A 441 -11.48 -49.02 -29.46
C LEU A 441 -10.83 -48.88 -30.85
N ASP A 442 -11.59 -49.05 -31.93
CA ASP A 442 -11.08 -48.92 -33.30
C ASP A 442 -10.71 -47.46 -33.62
N GLU A 443 -11.52 -46.50 -33.19
CA GLU A 443 -11.21 -45.08 -33.34
C GLU A 443 -10.03 -44.64 -32.49
N ALA A 444 -9.93 -45.14 -31.26
CA ALA A 444 -8.78 -44.90 -30.39
C ALA A 444 -7.48 -45.38 -31.04
N GLU A 445 -7.50 -46.57 -31.65
CA GLU A 445 -6.36 -47.15 -32.34
C GLU A 445 -6.00 -46.38 -33.63
N ALA A 446 -7.00 -45.98 -34.41
CA ALA A 446 -6.79 -45.16 -35.60
C ALA A 446 -6.13 -43.81 -35.29
N VAL A 447 -6.51 -43.16 -34.18
CA VAL A 447 -5.87 -41.92 -33.72
C VAL A 447 -4.46 -42.19 -33.20
N ALA A 448 -4.24 -43.26 -32.43
CA ALA A 448 -2.93 -43.65 -31.92
C ALA A 448 -1.92 -43.93 -33.06
N GLU A 449 -2.35 -44.57 -34.15
CA GLU A 449 -1.51 -44.78 -35.34
C GLU A 449 -1.15 -43.46 -36.03
N LYS A 450 -2.08 -42.51 -36.13
CA LYS A 450 -1.77 -41.16 -36.65
C LYS A 450 -0.72 -40.43 -35.81
N VAL A 451 -0.80 -40.53 -34.47
CA VAL A 451 0.22 -39.97 -33.57
C VAL A 451 1.57 -40.65 -33.79
N ARG A 452 1.60 -41.98 -33.93
CA ARG A 452 2.83 -42.72 -34.21
C ARG A 452 3.50 -42.25 -35.50
N ASP A 453 2.72 -42.14 -36.57
CA ASP A 453 3.23 -41.70 -37.87
C ASP A 453 3.69 -40.25 -37.84
N GLY A 454 2.98 -39.38 -37.11
CA GLY A 454 3.40 -38.00 -36.87
C GLY A 454 4.73 -37.90 -36.12
N LEU A 455 4.91 -38.65 -35.02
CA LEU A 455 6.16 -38.68 -34.26
C LEU A 455 7.34 -39.19 -35.11
N ARG A 456 7.13 -40.18 -35.98
CA ARG A 456 8.15 -40.65 -36.95
C ARG A 456 8.55 -39.54 -37.91
N ARG A 457 7.58 -38.81 -38.47
CA ARG A 457 7.84 -37.69 -39.40
C ARG A 457 8.60 -36.56 -38.72
N VAL A 458 8.19 -36.19 -37.51
CA VAL A 458 8.84 -35.10 -36.75
C VAL A 458 10.28 -35.46 -36.38
N ARG A 459 10.53 -36.73 -36.01
CA ARG A 459 11.89 -37.27 -35.80
C ARG A 459 12.73 -37.25 -37.08
N ALA A 460 12.17 -37.70 -38.21
CA ALA A 460 12.87 -37.69 -39.49
C ALA A 460 13.21 -36.26 -39.96
N ASN A 461 12.33 -35.31 -39.67
CA ASN A 461 12.47 -33.91 -40.08
C ASN A 461 13.21 -33.02 -39.06
N GLN A 462 13.66 -33.57 -37.92
CA GLN A 462 14.33 -32.84 -36.83
C GLN A 462 13.58 -31.58 -36.37
N SER A 463 12.25 -31.63 -36.38
CA SER A 463 11.38 -30.47 -36.12
C SER A 463 10.94 -30.33 -34.66
N MET A 464 11.42 -31.20 -33.77
CA MET A 464 11.13 -31.25 -32.34
C MET A 464 12.31 -31.89 -31.60
N GLY A 465 12.52 -31.52 -30.33
CA GLY A 465 13.62 -32.07 -29.53
C GLY A 465 13.42 -33.55 -29.20
N ASP A 466 14.52 -34.31 -29.10
CA ASP A 466 14.47 -35.75 -28.80
C ASP A 466 13.79 -36.06 -27.46
N ALA A 467 13.94 -35.17 -26.47
CA ALA A 467 13.29 -35.29 -25.17
C ALA A 467 11.75 -35.23 -25.26
N GLU A 468 11.21 -34.30 -26.06
CA GLU A 468 9.77 -34.14 -26.27
C GLU A 468 9.20 -35.33 -27.07
N ILE A 469 9.90 -35.75 -28.12
CA ILE A 469 9.55 -36.95 -28.90
C ILE A 469 9.51 -38.18 -27.97
N GLY A 470 10.49 -38.32 -27.08
CA GLY A 470 10.56 -39.37 -26.08
C GLY A 470 9.36 -39.35 -25.11
N ALA A 471 9.00 -38.16 -24.60
CA ALA A 471 7.87 -37.99 -23.69
C ALA A 471 6.52 -38.38 -24.34
N TYR A 472 6.26 -37.91 -25.56
CA TYR A 472 5.06 -38.29 -26.31
C TYR A 472 5.05 -39.77 -26.69
N GLY A 473 6.21 -40.32 -27.06
CA GLY A 473 6.37 -41.75 -27.33
C GLY A 473 6.00 -42.62 -26.12
N HIS A 474 6.43 -42.23 -24.91
CA HIS A 474 6.05 -42.91 -23.68
C HIS A 474 4.55 -42.86 -23.41
N ARG A 475 3.92 -41.68 -23.52
CA ARG A 475 2.46 -41.53 -23.34
C ARG A 475 1.69 -42.39 -24.35
N LEU A 476 2.11 -42.40 -25.61
CA LEU A 476 1.50 -43.21 -26.66
C LEU A 476 1.62 -44.71 -26.38
N ASN A 477 2.80 -45.17 -25.95
CA ASN A 477 3.02 -46.58 -25.63
C ASN A 477 2.13 -47.04 -24.45
N ASN A 478 1.99 -46.20 -23.43
CA ASN A 478 1.08 -46.47 -22.31
C ASN A 478 -0.37 -46.61 -22.79
N LEU A 479 -0.85 -45.68 -23.62
CA LEU A 479 -2.19 -45.74 -24.20
C LEU A 479 -2.40 -47.04 -25.02
N ARG A 480 -1.43 -47.43 -25.85
CA ARG A 480 -1.52 -48.66 -26.65
C ARG A 480 -1.55 -49.92 -25.79
N HIS A 481 -0.80 -49.92 -24.69
CA HIS A 481 -0.82 -51.02 -23.73
C HIS A 481 -2.20 -51.13 -23.06
N GLU A 482 -2.78 -50.02 -22.60
CA GLU A 482 -4.14 -49.97 -22.05
C GLU A 482 -5.19 -50.43 -23.07
N LEU A 483 -5.07 -50.02 -24.34
CA LEU A 483 -5.96 -50.46 -25.43
C LEU A 483 -5.93 -51.97 -25.64
N ARG A 484 -4.73 -52.57 -25.68
CA ARG A 484 -4.57 -54.01 -25.85
C ARG A 484 -5.22 -54.78 -24.70
N LYS A 485 -4.98 -54.33 -23.47
CA LYS A 485 -5.55 -54.92 -22.26
C LYS A 485 -7.09 -54.89 -22.29
N ARG A 486 -7.71 -53.79 -22.68
CA ARG A 486 -9.18 -53.69 -22.79
C ARG A 486 -9.77 -54.60 -23.84
N ARG A 487 -9.10 -54.80 -24.99
CA ARG A 487 -9.55 -55.77 -26.01
C ARG A 487 -9.49 -57.21 -25.49
N GLU A 488 -8.45 -57.53 -24.71
CA GLU A 488 -8.27 -58.84 -24.07
C GLU A 488 -9.30 -59.09 -22.95
N GLU A 489 -9.75 -58.04 -22.25
CA GLU A 489 -10.77 -58.12 -21.18
C GLU A 489 -12.22 -58.16 -21.71
N GLY A 490 -12.46 -57.70 -22.94
CA GLY A 490 -13.76 -57.71 -23.61
C GLY A 490 -14.00 -58.87 -24.60
N SER A 491 -12.99 -59.73 -24.81
CA SER A 491 -13.09 -60.99 -25.57
C SER A 491 -13.26 -62.16 -24.62
#